data_AF-A0A968VF99-F1
#
_entry.id   AF-A0A968VF99-F1
#
_cell.length_a   1.000
_cell.length_b   1.000
_cell.length_c   1.000
_cell.angle_alpha   90.00
_cell.angle_beta   90.00
_cell.angle_gamma   90.00
#
_symmetry.space_group_name_H-M   'P 1'
#
loop_
_entity.id
_entity.type
_entity.pdbx_description
1 polymer ?
#
loop_
_entity_poly.entity_id
_entity_poly.type
_entity_poly.pdbx_seq_one_letter_code
_entity_poly.pdbx_strand_id
1 'polypeptide(L)'
;MTPLHDSLRKLLEKTIIQARDLAETGSLAALERLGVGQADSPGYLSEQERELRVQLRARARQLGDPLVNRVQGIERLVGQCAYELWHRMLFARFLAENGLLMHPDGIPVTLEECGELAAEEGIQDAWTLVTQYASRMLPQIFRPEDPVLQVRLATEQGTGAVADGSAGGGVWGRG
;
A
#
# COMPACT_ATOMS: atom_id res chain seq x y z
N MET A 1 7.63 -16.09 30.24
CA MET A 1 6.88 -15.03 29.50
C MET A 1 5.57 -14.80 30.21
N THR A 2 5.38 -13.61 30.80
CA THR A 2 4.13 -13.24 31.46
C THR A 2 3.13 -12.79 30.39
N PRO A 3 1.89 -13.31 30.36
CA PRO A 3 0.92 -12.91 29.36
C PRO A 3 0.50 -11.45 29.55
N LEU A 4 0.13 -10.79 28.45
CA LEU A 4 -0.45 -9.45 28.47
C LEU A 4 -1.71 -9.42 29.35
N HIS A 5 -1.87 -8.31 30.09
CA HIS A 5 -3.08 -8.03 30.86
C HIS A 5 -4.32 -8.03 29.94
N ASP A 6 -5.48 -8.44 30.45
CA ASP A 6 -6.70 -8.62 29.66
C ASP A 6 -7.09 -7.35 28.87
N SER A 7 -6.95 -6.18 29.48
CA SER A 7 -7.21 -4.89 28.82
C SER A 7 -6.30 -4.64 27.62
N LEU A 8 -5.01 -4.98 27.72
CA LEU A 8 -4.04 -4.82 26.63
C LEU A 8 -4.28 -5.85 25.52
N ARG A 9 -4.70 -7.07 25.87
CA ARG A 9 -5.05 -8.10 24.89
C ARG A 9 -6.26 -7.68 24.05
N LYS A 10 -7.32 -7.19 24.69
CA LYS A 10 -8.53 -6.69 24.01
C LYS A 10 -8.23 -5.48 23.12
N LEU A 11 -7.37 -4.57 23.59
CA LEU A 11 -6.93 -3.44 22.79
C LEU A 11 -6.17 -3.91 21.55
N LEU A 12 -5.19 -4.80 21.73
CA LEU A 12 -4.40 -5.37 20.63
C LEU A 12 -5.29 -6.06 19.59
N GLU A 13 -6.22 -6.91 20.05
CA GLU A 13 -7.19 -7.59 19.17
C GLU A 13 -8.00 -6.59 18.34
N LYS A 14 -8.58 -5.58 18.99
CA LYS A 14 -9.37 -4.54 18.31
C LYS A 14 -8.54 -3.77 17.30
N THR A 15 -7.32 -3.35 17.68
CA THR A 15 -6.41 -2.61 16.79
C THR A 15 -5.98 -3.45 15.59
N ILE A 16 -5.71 -4.74 15.77
CA ILE A 16 -5.35 -5.65 14.67
C ILE A 16 -6.52 -5.80 13.69
N ILE A 17 -7.75 -5.97 14.17
CA ILE A 17 -8.94 -6.08 13.32
C ILE A 17 -9.09 -4.80 12.49
N GLN A 18 -9.03 -3.62 13.12
CA GLN A 18 -9.13 -2.34 12.43
C GLN A 18 -8.03 -2.13 11.38
N ALA A 19 -6.79 -2.50 11.71
CA ALA A 19 -5.67 -2.39 10.77
C ALA A 19 -5.86 -3.30 9.56
N ARG A 20 -6.41 -4.50 9.75
CA ARG A 20 -6.72 -5.43 8.67
C ARG A 20 -7.82 -4.90 7.76
N ASP A 21 -8.92 -4.40 8.35
CA ASP A 21 -10.04 -3.84 7.58
C ASP A 21 -9.58 -2.66 6.71
N LEU A 22 -8.68 -1.81 7.26
CA LEU A 22 -8.08 -0.71 6.53
C LEU A 22 -7.17 -1.20 5.40
N ALA A 23 -6.38 -2.26 5.62
CA ALA A 23 -5.54 -2.85 4.59
C ALA A 23 -6.37 -3.47 3.45
N GLU A 24 -7.49 -4.13 3.75
CA GLU A 24 -8.42 -4.67 2.75
C GLU A 24 -9.07 -3.53 1.94
N THR A 25 -9.53 -2.48 2.62
CA THR A 25 -10.12 -1.29 1.98
C THR A 25 -9.11 -0.59 1.07
N GLY A 26 -7.90 -0.36 1.56
CA GLY A 26 -6.83 0.26 0.77
C GLY A 26 -6.44 -0.60 -0.43
N SER A 27 -6.36 -1.92 -0.25
CA SER A 27 -6.02 -2.86 -1.33
C SER A 27 -7.07 -2.83 -2.43
N LEU A 28 -8.36 -2.83 -2.06
CA LEU A 28 -9.45 -2.69 -3.02
C LEU A 28 -9.32 -1.40 -3.81
N ALA A 29 -9.18 -0.24 -3.14
CA ALA A 29 -9.07 1.05 -3.79
C ALA A 29 -7.87 1.12 -4.76
N ALA A 30 -6.72 0.55 -4.38
CA ALA A 30 -5.54 0.52 -5.25
C ALA A 30 -5.74 -0.37 -6.49
N LEU A 31 -6.40 -1.53 -6.34
CA LEU A 31 -6.71 -2.43 -7.46
C LEU A 31 -7.78 -1.84 -8.40
N GLU A 32 -8.75 -1.10 -7.86
CA GLU A 32 -9.75 -0.36 -8.62
C GLU A 32 -9.14 0.78 -9.43
N ARG A 33 -8.21 1.54 -8.84
CA ARG A 33 -7.43 2.58 -9.53
C ARG A 33 -6.62 2.01 -10.70
N LEU A 34 -6.07 0.81 -10.54
CA LEU A 34 -5.40 0.09 -11.63
C LEU A 34 -6.38 -0.55 -12.63
N GLY A 35 -7.69 -0.45 -12.41
CA GLY A 35 -8.71 -1.04 -13.26
C GLY A 35 -8.56 -2.56 -13.41
N VAL A 36 -8.04 -3.26 -12.39
CA VAL A 36 -7.72 -4.70 -12.46
C VAL A 36 -8.97 -5.51 -12.79
N GLY A 37 -10.11 -5.17 -12.16
CA GLY A 37 -11.38 -5.84 -12.38
C GLY A 37 -12.10 -5.45 -13.68
N GLN A 38 -11.76 -4.30 -14.28
CA GLN A 38 -12.46 -3.77 -15.46
C GLN A 38 -12.13 -4.56 -16.73
N ALA A 39 -13.02 -4.58 -17.73
CA ALA A 39 -12.73 -5.24 -19.00
C ALA A 39 -11.56 -4.56 -19.74
N ASP A 40 -11.66 -3.25 -19.90
CA ASP A 40 -10.68 -2.43 -20.60
C ASP A 40 -9.70 -1.78 -19.62
N SER A 41 -8.49 -1.50 -20.09
CA SER A 41 -7.47 -0.81 -19.29
C SER A 41 -7.80 0.69 -19.23
N PRO A 42 -7.74 1.33 -18.04
CA PRO A 42 -7.88 2.78 -17.96
C PRO A 42 -6.81 3.49 -18.79
N GLY A 43 -7.21 4.54 -19.53
CA GLY A 43 -6.33 5.23 -20.47
C GLY A 43 -5.20 6.03 -19.81
N TYR A 44 -5.38 6.45 -18.56
CA TYR A 44 -4.42 7.24 -17.78
C TYR A 44 -3.26 6.43 -17.19
N LEU A 45 -3.32 5.08 -17.24
CA LEU A 45 -2.26 4.25 -16.68
C LEU A 45 -0.97 4.41 -17.50
N SER A 46 0.14 4.55 -16.79
CA SER A 46 1.48 4.46 -17.39
C SER A 46 1.75 3.05 -17.94
N GLU A 47 2.82 2.88 -18.71
CA GLU A 47 3.18 1.56 -19.23
C GLU A 47 3.51 0.57 -18.11
N GLN A 48 4.23 1.01 -17.07
CA GLN A 48 4.54 0.18 -15.90
C GLN A 48 3.27 -0.22 -15.14
N GLU A 49 2.29 0.68 -15.02
CA GLU A 49 1.02 0.37 -14.36
C GLU A 49 0.15 -0.58 -15.18
N ARG A 50 0.20 -0.49 -16.51
CA ARG A 50 -0.48 -1.44 -17.40
C ARG A 50 0.14 -2.84 -17.28
N GLU A 51 1.46 -2.92 -17.24
CA GLU A 51 2.17 -4.18 -17.00
C GLU A 51 1.80 -4.77 -15.64
N LEU A 52 1.86 -3.97 -14.57
CA LEU A 52 1.45 -4.39 -13.23
C LEU A 52 0.00 -4.88 -13.21
N ARG A 53 -0.92 -4.18 -13.88
CA ARG A 53 -2.32 -4.60 -14.03
C ARG A 53 -2.42 -5.99 -14.68
N VAL A 54 -1.66 -6.27 -15.74
CA VAL A 54 -1.65 -7.58 -16.41
C VAL A 54 -1.19 -8.67 -15.45
N GLN A 55 -0.10 -8.42 -14.72
CA GLN A 55 0.45 -9.35 -13.72
C GLN A 55 -0.56 -9.61 -12.59
N LEU A 56 -1.20 -8.57 -12.07
CA LEU A 56 -2.23 -8.68 -11.03
C LEU A 56 -3.45 -9.49 -11.48
N ARG A 57 -3.91 -9.30 -12.72
CA ARG A 57 -5.00 -10.13 -13.27
C ARG A 57 -4.59 -11.60 -13.40
N ALA A 58 -3.34 -11.87 -13.81
CA ALA A 58 -2.81 -13.23 -13.83
C ALA A 58 -2.77 -13.84 -12.42
N ARG A 59 -2.33 -13.06 -11.44
CA ARG A 59 -2.32 -13.45 -10.02
C ARG A 59 -3.72 -13.73 -9.48
N ALA A 60 -4.70 -12.88 -9.77
CA ALA A 60 -6.10 -13.10 -9.39
C ALA A 60 -6.61 -14.47 -9.87
N ARG A 61 -6.34 -14.81 -11.14
CA ARG A 61 -6.71 -16.12 -11.70
C ARG A 61 -5.99 -17.28 -11.01
N GLN A 62 -4.71 -17.13 -10.68
CA GLN A 62 -3.97 -18.15 -9.92
C GLN A 62 -4.56 -18.37 -8.51
N LEU A 63 -5.11 -17.32 -7.89
CA LEU A 63 -5.79 -17.40 -6.59
C LEU A 63 -7.20 -18.01 -6.71
N GLY A 64 -7.73 -18.12 -7.92
CA GLY A 64 -9.05 -18.67 -8.21
C GLY A 64 -10.14 -17.62 -8.45
N ASP A 65 -9.80 -16.34 -8.63
CA ASP A 65 -10.76 -15.33 -9.03
C ASP A 65 -11.22 -15.55 -10.50
N PRO A 66 -12.53 -15.52 -10.78
CA PRO A 66 -13.06 -15.85 -12.10
C PRO A 66 -12.82 -14.75 -13.14
N LEU A 67 -12.77 -15.12 -14.42
CA LEU A 67 -12.81 -14.19 -15.54
C LEU A 67 -14.10 -14.43 -16.33
N VAL A 68 -15.00 -13.44 -16.36
CA VAL A 68 -16.31 -13.54 -17.03
C VAL A 68 -16.50 -12.35 -17.94
N ASN A 69 -16.77 -12.57 -19.24
CA ASN A 69 -17.00 -11.51 -20.22
C ASN A 69 -15.91 -10.40 -20.21
N ARG A 70 -14.63 -10.81 -20.06
CA ARG A 70 -13.45 -9.94 -19.91
C ARG A 70 -13.32 -9.17 -18.58
N VAL A 71 -14.33 -9.23 -17.70
CA VAL A 71 -14.29 -8.68 -16.33
C VAL A 71 -13.61 -9.68 -15.41
N GLN A 72 -12.61 -9.23 -14.65
CA GLN A 72 -11.81 -10.07 -13.76
C GLN A 72 -12.34 -9.91 -12.32
N GLY A 73 -12.68 -11.02 -11.68
CA GLY A 73 -12.89 -11.05 -10.23
C GLY A 73 -11.59 -10.70 -9.50
N ILE A 74 -11.70 -10.03 -8.36
CA ILE A 74 -10.55 -9.56 -7.58
C ILE A 74 -10.69 -9.82 -6.08
N GLU A 75 -11.71 -10.57 -5.65
CA GLU A 75 -12.01 -10.75 -4.22
C GLU A 75 -10.86 -11.43 -3.49
N ARG A 76 -10.33 -12.51 -4.04
CA ARG A 76 -9.20 -13.23 -3.44
C ARG A 76 -7.91 -12.44 -3.57
N LEU A 77 -7.74 -11.73 -4.69
CA LEU A 77 -6.61 -10.82 -4.87
C LEU A 77 -6.60 -9.70 -3.81
N VAL A 78 -7.74 -9.09 -3.49
CA VAL A 78 -7.87 -8.07 -2.43
C VAL A 78 -7.41 -8.64 -1.10
N GLY A 79 -7.88 -9.83 -0.73
CA GLY A 79 -7.48 -10.49 0.52
C GLY A 79 -5.98 -10.79 0.56
N GLN A 80 -5.40 -11.28 -0.53
CA GLN A 80 -3.96 -11.52 -0.62
C GLN A 80 -3.17 -10.21 -0.52
N CYS A 81 -3.60 -9.14 -1.20
CA CYS A 81 -2.99 -7.82 -1.09
C CYS A 81 -2.98 -7.30 0.33
N ALA A 82 -4.12 -7.34 1.00
CA ALA A 82 -4.25 -6.88 2.36
C ALA A 82 -3.35 -7.66 3.30
N TYR A 83 -3.34 -8.99 3.17
CA TYR A 83 -2.50 -9.88 3.96
C TYR A 83 -1.02 -9.51 3.82
N GLU A 84 -0.50 -9.51 2.59
CA GLU A 84 0.91 -9.27 2.32
C GLU A 84 1.34 -7.87 2.74
N LEU A 85 0.58 -6.84 2.38
CA LEU A 85 0.90 -5.44 2.69
C LEU A 85 0.86 -5.16 4.20
N TRP A 86 -0.12 -5.73 4.91
CA TRP A 86 -0.21 -5.59 6.37
C TRP A 86 0.95 -6.29 7.08
N HIS A 87 1.27 -7.54 6.72
CA HIS A 87 2.39 -8.26 7.31
C HIS A 87 3.71 -7.52 7.04
N ARG A 88 3.89 -7.03 5.81
CA ARG A 88 5.06 -6.26 5.44
C ARG A 88 5.22 -5.01 6.30
N MET A 89 4.14 -4.27 6.54
CA MET A 89 4.14 -3.10 7.43
C MET A 89 4.45 -3.48 8.88
N LEU A 90 3.88 -4.58 9.38
CA LEU A 90 4.11 -5.06 10.75
C LEU A 90 5.59 -5.43 10.97
N PHE A 91 6.19 -6.19 10.05
CA PHE A 91 7.61 -6.55 10.13
C PHE A 91 8.52 -5.34 9.95
N ALA A 92 8.19 -4.44 9.03
CA ALA A 92 8.93 -3.21 8.83
C ALA A 92 8.93 -2.34 10.09
N ARG A 93 7.78 -2.19 10.75
CA ARG A 93 7.68 -1.51 12.05
C ARG A 93 8.49 -2.22 13.13
N PHE A 94 8.38 -3.54 13.24
CA PHE A 94 9.15 -4.31 14.22
C PHE A 94 10.66 -4.12 14.04
N LEU A 95 11.17 -4.23 12.81
CA LEU A 95 12.59 -4.04 12.52
C LEU A 95 13.05 -2.62 12.86
N ALA A 96 12.27 -1.60 12.46
CA ALA A 96 12.60 -0.21 12.73
C ALA A 96 12.61 0.11 14.24
N GLU A 97 11.59 -0.32 14.98
CA GLU A 97 11.47 -0.05 16.43
C GLU A 97 12.53 -0.76 17.28
N ASN A 98 13.10 -1.86 16.78
CA ASN A 98 14.13 -2.62 17.49
C ASN A 98 15.55 -2.31 17.01
N GLY A 99 15.74 -1.34 16.10
CA GLY A 99 17.06 -1.01 15.54
C GLY A 99 17.66 -2.15 14.71
N LEU A 100 16.81 -2.99 14.11
CA LEU A 100 17.19 -4.15 13.30
C LEU A 100 16.99 -3.90 11.80
N LEU A 101 16.52 -2.72 11.40
CA LEU A 101 16.34 -2.38 9.99
C LEU A 101 17.71 -2.13 9.35
N MET A 102 17.93 -2.71 8.17
CA MET A 102 19.20 -2.64 7.45
C MET A 102 18.99 -2.11 6.04
N HIS A 103 19.85 -1.18 5.62
CA HIS A 103 20.02 -0.79 4.23
C HIS A 103 20.45 -2.01 3.38
N PRO A 104 20.10 -2.09 2.08
CA PRO A 104 20.53 -3.15 1.19
C PRO A 104 22.06 -3.39 1.15
N ASP A 105 22.85 -2.35 1.43
CA ASP A 105 24.33 -2.44 1.51
C ASP A 105 24.85 -3.01 2.85
N GLY A 106 23.95 -3.42 3.75
CA GLY A 106 24.30 -4.07 5.02
C GLY A 106 24.60 -3.11 6.17
N ILE A 107 24.12 -1.86 6.09
CA ILE A 107 24.30 -0.84 7.14
C ILE A 107 22.99 -0.70 7.94
N PRO A 108 23.01 -0.69 9.28
CA PRO A 108 21.82 -0.41 10.08
C PRO A 108 21.28 1.00 9.80
N VAL A 109 19.97 1.14 9.69
CA VAL A 109 19.30 2.43 9.45
C VAL A 109 18.10 2.60 10.37
N THR A 110 17.87 3.83 10.81
CA THR A 110 16.73 4.26 11.59
C THR A 110 15.59 4.73 10.69
N LEU A 111 14.39 4.89 11.27
CA LEU A 111 13.23 5.43 10.56
C LEU A 111 13.46 6.88 10.08
N GLU A 112 14.22 7.67 10.86
CA GLU A 112 14.56 9.05 10.53
C GLU A 112 15.49 9.12 9.32
N GLU A 113 16.57 8.33 9.32
CA GLU A 113 17.48 8.20 8.18
C GLU A 113 16.76 7.70 6.92
N CYS A 114 15.79 6.78 7.08
CA CYS A 114 14.96 6.35 5.95
C CYS A 114 14.10 7.48 5.36
N GLY A 115 13.75 8.50 6.14
CA GLY A 115 13.05 9.68 5.63
C GLY A 115 13.91 10.54 4.72
N GLU A 116 15.19 10.70 5.07
CA GLU A 116 16.17 11.41 4.26
C GLU A 116 16.49 10.63 2.98
N LEU A 117 16.78 9.32 3.11
CA LEU A 117 17.09 8.43 2.00
C LEU A 117 15.92 8.26 1.01
N ALA A 118 14.67 8.33 1.47
CA ALA A 118 13.51 8.18 0.59
C ALA A 118 13.51 9.25 -0.51
N ALA A 119 13.85 10.50 -0.16
CA ALA A 119 13.93 11.59 -1.13
C ALA A 119 15.08 11.37 -2.15
N GLU A 120 16.24 10.87 -1.68
CA GLU A 120 17.40 10.57 -2.52
C GLU A 120 17.12 9.42 -3.51
N GLU A 121 16.38 8.40 -3.06
CA GLU A 121 15.99 7.25 -3.87
C GLU A 121 14.74 7.49 -4.74
N GLY A 122 14.13 8.68 -4.68
CA GLY A 122 12.89 8.99 -5.39
C GLY A 122 11.68 8.18 -4.91
N ILE A 123 11.72 7.71 -3.66
CA ILE A 123 10.64 7.01 -2.98
C ILE A 123 9.74 8.04 -2.27
N GLN A 124 8.44 7.81 -2.32
CA GLN A 124 7.44 8.78 -1.88
C GLN A 124 7.58 9.17 -0.41
N ASP A 125 7.88 8.22 0.47
CA ASP A 125 7.92 8.43 1.90
C ASP A 125 8.79 7.38 2.62
N ALA A 126 9.20 7.72 3.85
CA ALA A 126 10.03 6.87 4.70
C ALA A 126 9.43 5.48 4.93
N TRP A 127 8.11 5.38 5.11
CA TRP A 127 7.45 4.09 5.38
C TRP A 127 7.48 3.19 4.17
N THR A 128 7.28 3.74 2.98
CA THR A 128 7.44 2.99 1.73
C THR A 128 8.87 2.43 1.61
N LEU A 129 9.89 3.21 1.97
CA LEU A 129 11.29 2.75 1.93
C LEU A 129 11.58 1.66 2.97
N VAL A 130 11.19 1.88 4.22
CA VAL A 130 11.34 0.92 5.34
C VAL A 130 10.68 -0.42 5.01
N THR A 131 9.49 -0.37 4.41
CA THR A 131 8.71 -1.52 3.96
C THR A 131 9.44 -2.30 2.84
N GLN A 132 10.11 -1.60 1.92
CA GLN A 132 10.92 -2.23 0.88
C GLN A 132 12.18 -2.90 1.44
N TYR A 133 12.92 -2.23 2.33
CA TYR A 133 14.10 -2.80 2.98
C TYR A 133 13.73 -4.05 3.78
N ALA A 134 12.69 -3.96 4.62
CA ALA A 134 12.19 -5.10 5.41
C ALA A 134 11.83 -6.31 4.53
N SER A 135 11.25 -6.09 3.35
CA SER A 135 10.92 -7.18 2.40
C SER A 135 12.16 -7.89 1.89
N ARG A 136 13.19 -7.12 1.52
CA ARG A 136 14.47 -7.66 1.03
C ARG A 136 15.22 -8.42 2.11
N MET A 137 15.08 -8.01 3.37
CA MET A 137 15.68 -8.70 4.52
C MET A 137 15.00 -10.04 4.84
N LEU A 138 13.73 -10.22 4.45
CA LEU A 138 12.92 -11.38 4.80
C LEU A 138 12.39 -12.11 3.56
N PRO A 139 13.27 -12.56 2.63
CA PRO A 139 12.87 -13.11 1.33
C PRO A 139 12.13 -14.46 1.44
N GLN A 140 12.29 -15.15 2.57
CA GLN A 140 11.55 -16.39 2.85
C GLN A 140 10.09 -16.12 3.26
N ILE A 141 9.79 -14.90 3.71
CA ILE A 141 8.46 -14.48 4.16
C ILE A 141 7.77 -13.69 3.04
N PHE A 142 8.46 -12.68 2.50
CA PHE A 142 7.96 -11.84 1.42
C PHE A 142 8.64 -12.23 0.12
N ARG A 143 7.84 -12.50 -0.92
CA ARG A 143 8.34 -12.78 -2.28
C ARG A 143 8.39 -11.48 -3.06
N PRO A 144 9.56 -10.83 -3.23
CA PRO A 144 9.64 -9.48 -3.80
C PRO A 144 9.05 -9.39 -5.21
N GLU A 145 9.08 -10.48 -5.96
CA GLU A 145 8.53 -10.61 -7.31
C GLU A 145 7.01 -10.81 -7.37
N ASP A 146 6.30 -11.06 -6.26
CA ASP A 146 4.83 -11.15 -6.30
C ASP A 146 4.25 -9.76 -6.63
N PRO A 147 3.46 -9.61 -7.72
CA PRO A 147 2.91 -8.32 -8.13
C PRO A 147 2.05 -7.66 -7.05
N VAL A 148 1.52 -8.44 -6.10
CA VAL A 148 0.81 -7.91 -4.92
C VAL A 148 1.66 -6.92 -4.12
N LEU A 149 2.96 -7.18 -3.95
CA LEU A 149 3.85 -6.30 -3.16
C LEU A 149 4.21 -4.99 -3.88
N GLN A 150 3.92 -4.90 -5.17
CA GLN A 150 4.10 -3.69 -5.99
C GLN A 150 2.87 -2.77 -5.96
N VAL A 151 1.74 -3.24 -5.39
CA VAL A 151 0.55 -2.41 -5.20
C VAL A 151 0.85 -1.32 -4.18
N ARG A 152 0.66 -0.07 -4.61
CA ARG A 152 0.78 1.11 -3.74
C ARG A 152 -0.58 1.48 -3.20
N LEU A 153 -0.73 1.40 -1.88
CA LEU A 153 -1.91 1.92 -1.20
C LEU A 153 -1.90 3.45 -1.29
N ALA A 154 -3.05 4.05 -1.54
CA ALA A 154 -3.17 5.49 -1.44
C ALA A 154 -2.93 5.88 0.02
N THR A 155 -1.92 6.71 0.26
CA THR A 155 -1.79 7.42 1.54
C THR A 155 -2.94 8.41 1.60
N GLU A 156 -3.69 8.44 2.71
CA GLU A 156 -4.83 9.34 2.98
C GLU A 156 -4.51 10.85 2.93
N GLN A 157 -3.31 11.24 2.48
CA GLN A 157 -2.92 12.60 2.08
C GLN A 157 -3.44 13.01 0.69
N GLY A 158 -4.31 12.19 0.08
CA GLY A 158 -4.96 12.46 -1.21
C GLY A 158 -6.48 12.68 -1.11
N THR A 159 -7.01 13.07 0.05
CA THR A 159 -8.34 13.70 0.10
C THR A 159 -8.21 15.04 -0.61
N GLY A 160 -8.94 15.16 -1.72
CA GLY A 160 -8.81 16.25 -2.67
C GLY A 160 -8.73 17.61 -1.99
N ALA A 161 -7.77 18.42 -2.45
CA ALA A 161 -7.95 19.85 -2.48
C ALA A 161 -9.29 20.11 -3.17
N VAL A 162 -10.33 20.24 -2.36
CA VAL A 162 -11.58 20.87 -2.74
C VAL A 162 -11.16 22.22 -3.27
N ALA A 163 -11.40 22.42 -4.56
CA ALA A 163 -11.27 23.70 -5.21
C ALA A 163 -11.93 24.75 -4.31
N ASP A 164 -11.12 25.67 -3.79
CA ASP A 164 -11.58 26.85 -3.09
C ASP A 164 -12.34 27.71 -4.11
N GLY A 165 -13.63 27.39 -4.23
CA GLY A 165 -14.60 28.10 -5.03
C GLY A 165 -14.85 29.45 -4.38
N SER A 166 -14.00 30.42 -4.72
CA SER A 166 -14.34 31.82 -4.96
C SER A 166 -15.58 32.33 -4.21
N ALA A 167 -15.38 32.77 -2.96
CA ALA A 167 -16.22 33.77 -2.33
C ALA A 167 -15.38 35.02 -2.03
N GLY A 168 -15.33 35.93 -3.00
CA GLY A 168 -14.71 37.25 -2.87
C GLY A 168 -15.41 38.23 -3.80
N GLY A 169 -16.55 38.76 -3.37
CA GLY A 169 -17.27 39.79 -4.09
C GLY A 169 -16.51 41.11 -4.12
N GLY A 170 -16.70 41.88 -5.19
CA GLY A 170 -16.49 43.34 -5.14
C GLY A 170 -16.01 44.01 -6.42
N VAL A 171 -16.96 44.64 -7.12
CA VAL A 171 -16.85 46.01 -7.68
C VAL A 171 -15.80 46.26 -8.77
N TRP A 172 -16.25 46.21 -10.03
CA TRP A 172 -15.97 47.17 -11.14
C TRP A 172 -17.17 47.03 -12.11
N GLY A 173 -17.89 48.03 -12.64
CA GLY A 173 -17.71 49.47 -12.74
C GLY A 173 -17.86 49.90 -14.21
N ARG A 174 -19.04 50.43 -14.58
CA ARG A 174 -19.41 51.23 -15.77
C ARG A 174 -19.80 50.54 -17.08
N GLY A 175 -20.89 51.06 -17.67
CA GLY A 175 -21.19 51.04 -19.11
C GLY A 175 -22.64 50.76 -19.40
#